data_AF-A0AA88PLB1-F1
#
_entry.id   AF-A0AA88PLB1-F1
#
_cell.length_a   1.000
_cell.length_b   1.000
_cell.length_c   1.000
_cell.angle_alpha   90.00
_cell.angle_beta   90.00
_cell.angle_gamma   90.00
#
_symmetry.space_group_name_H-M   'P 1'
#
loop_
_entity.id
_entity.type
_entity.pdbx_description
1 polymer ?
#
loop_
_entity_poly.entity_id
_entity_poly.type
_entity_poly.pdbx_seq_one_letter_code
_entity_poly.pdbx_strand_id
1 'polypeptide(L)' 'MVARGVIVIICVLVAISEGARVPNCKYSSNICPMNYSPVCGTNGITYSNECLLCAAVKASNTKILFRKQGRC' A
#
# COMPACT_ATOMS: atom_id res chain seq x y z
N MET A 1 -34.41 -6.65 5.35
CA MET A 1 -34.04 -5.92 6.58
C MET A 1 -32.88 -6.68 7.23
N VAL A 2 -31.65 -6.42 6.81
CA VAL A 2 -30.48 -7.08 7.42
C VAL A 2 -30.31 -6.50 8.82
N ALA A 3 -30.44 -7.36 9.83
CA ALA A 3 -30.43 -6.93 11.23
C ALA A 3 -29.16 -6.14 11.55
N ARG A 4 -29.30 -5.04 12.30
CA ARG A 4 -28.21 -4.11 12.64
C ARG A 4 -27.00 -4.82 13.27
N GLY A 5 -27.20 -5.96 13.95
CA GLY A 5 -26.13 -6.80 14.50
C GLY A 5 -25.36 -7.64 13.46
N VAL A 6 -26.00 -8.04 12.36
CA VAL A 6 -25.34 -8.79 11.27
C VAL A 6 -24.38 -7.87 10.49
N ILE A 7 -24.76 -6.59 10.33
CA ILE A 7 -23.89 -5.57 9.73
C ILE A 7 -22.63 -5.38 10.59
N VAL A 8 -22.74 -5.30 11.92
CA VAL A 8 -21.58 -5.12 12.82
C VAL A 8 -20.63 -6.31 12.78
N ILE A 9 -21.14 -7.56 12.82
CA ILE A 9 -20.31 -8.77 12.76
C ILE A 9 -19.53 -8.84 11.43
N ILE A 10 -20.21 -8.55 10.32
CA ILE A 10 -19.56 -8.47 9.00
C ILE A 10 -18.54 -7.33 8.97
N CYS A 11 -18.86 -6.15 9.52
CA CYS A 11 -17.92 -5.03 9.61
C CYS A 11 -16.69 -5.36 10.45
N VAL A 12 -16.82 -6.11 11.55
CA VAL A 12 -15.67 -6.54 12.38
C VAL A 12 -14.78 -7.53 11.61
N LEU A 13 -15.37 -8.47 10.86
CA LEU A 13 -14.63 -9.41 10.00
C LEU A 13 -14.02 -8.73 8.77
N VAL A 14 -14.59 -7.63 8.29
CA VAL A 14 -14.05 -6.82 7.18
C VAL A 14 -13.02 -5.80 7.67
N ALA A 15 -13.12 -5.31 8.90
CA ALA A 15 -12.22 -4.32 9.49
C ALA A 15 -10.80 -4.86 9.80
N ILE A 16 -10.61 -6.18 9.74
CA ILE A 16 -9.29 -6.85 9.83
C ILE A 16 -8.59 -6.99 8.48
N SER A 17 -9.14 -6.43 7.40
CA SER A 17 -8.39 -6.31 6.14
C SER A 17 -7.37 -5.17 6.26
N GLU A 18 -6.15 -5.54 6.62
CA GLU A 18 -4.99 -4.66 6.59
C GLU A 18 -4.94 -3.98 5.21
N GLY A 19 -5.07 -2.65 5.18
CA GLY A 19 -5.24 -1.83 3.97
C GLY A 19 -4.02 -1.78 3.03
N ALA A 20 -3.28 -2.89 2.93
CA ALA A 20 -2.15 -3.06 2.06
C ALA A 20 -2.59 -3.49 0.66
N ARG A 21 -2.13 -2.78 -0.38
CA ARG A 21 -2.32 -3.15 -1.78
C ARG A 21 -0.99 -3.31 -2.50
N VAL A 22 -1.00 -4.02 -3.62
CA VAL A 22 0.16 -4.06 -4.52
C VAL A 22 0.43 -2.66 -5.10
N PRO A 23 1.67 -2.15 -5.06
CA PRO A 23 2.01 -0.87 -5.68
C PRO A 23 1.98 -1.00 -7.21
N ASN A 24 1.61 0.08 -7.91
CA ASN A 24 1.52 0.06 -9.36
C ASN A 24 2.90 0.27 -10.01
N CYS A 25 3.53 -0.84 -10.41
CA CYS A 25 4.85 -0.82 -11.02
C CYS A 25 4.81 -0.65 -12.55
N LYS A 26 4.07 0.34 -13.04
CA LYS A 26 3.92 0.63 -14.48
C LYS A 26 5.22 1.06 -15.18
N TYR A 27 6.21 1.54 -14.41
CA TYR A 27 7.47 2.03 -14.97
C TYR A 27 8.47 0.89 -15.22
N SER A 28 9.09 0.89 -16.41
CA SER A 28 10.26 0.05 -16.72
C SER A 28 11.35 0.37 -15.70
N SER A 29 11.85 -0.67 -15.02
CA SER A 29 12.48 -0.66 -13.68
C SER A 29 13.51 0.41 -13.30
N ASN A 30 13.96 1.27 -14.21
CA ASN A 30 15.04 2.23 -13.99
C ASN A 30 14.67 3.70 -14.25
N ILE A 31 13.45 4.01 -14.69
CA ILE A 31 13.03 5.40 -14.96
C ILE A 31 11.82 5.73 -14.07
N CYS A 32 12.08 6.39 -12.94
CA CYS A 32 11.02 6.95 -12.10
C CYS A 32 10.88 8.46 -12.34
N PRO A 33 9.64 8.99 -12.41
CA PRO A 33 9.43 10.43 -12.46
C PRO A 33 9.93 11.07 -11.15
N MET A 34 10.48 12.28 -11.25
CA MET A 34 10.93 13.07 -10.10
C MET A 34 9.78 13.78 -9.36
N ASN A 35 8.54 13.32 -9.53
CA ASN A 35 7.40 13.87 -8.83
C ASN A 35 7.43 13.47 -7.35
N TYR A 36 7.17 14.42 -6.46
CA TYR A 36 7.06 14.18 -5.03
C TYR A 36 5.61 13.84 -4.67
N SER A 37 5.34 12.56 -4.46
CA SER A 37 4.04 12.04 -4.03
C SER A 37 4.26 10.95 -3.00
N PRO A 38 4.59 11.30 -1.74
CA PRO A 38 5.10 10.35 -0.76
C PRO A 38 4.09 9.24 -0.47
N VAL A 39 4.57 8.02 -0.30
CA VAL A 39 3.76 6.83 0.02
C VAL A 39 4.38 6.05 1.16
N CYS A 40 3.55 5.40 1.97
CA CYS A 40 3.98 4.55 3.07
C CYS A 40 3.93 3.09 2.64
N GLY A 41 5.06 2.38 2.78
CA GLY A 41 5.11 0.92 2.60
C GLY A 41 4.61 0.16 3.83
N THR A 42 4.28 -1.11 3.67
CA THR A 42 3.94 -2.00 4.80
C THR A 42 5.11 -2.27 5.73
N ASN A 43 6.34 -2.03 5.25
CA ASN A 43 7.55 -2.05 6.05
C ASN A 43 7.75 -0.79 6.92
N GLY A 44 6.80 0.16 6.91
CA GLY A 44 6.89 1.40 7.70
C GLY A 44 7.85 2.44 7.11
N ILE A 45 8.36 2.23 5.90
CA ILE A 45 9.25 3.18 5.23
C ILE A 45 8.43 4.10 4.32
N THR A 46 8.73 5.40 4.37
CA THR A 46 8.18 6.38 3.44
C THR A 46 9.03 6.44 2.17
N TYR A 47 8.40 6.29 1.01
CA TYR A 47 9.02 6.44 -0.31
C TYR A 47 8.55 7.73 -0.96
N SER A 48 9.43 8.46 -1.66
CA SER A 48 9.07 9.77 -2.23
C SER A 48 8.00 9.70 -3.33
N ASN A 49 7.82 8.52 -3.94
CA ASN A 49 6.71 8.20 -4.83
C ASN A 49 6.48 6.69 -4.94
N GLU A 50 5.36 6.29 -5.54
CA GLU A 50 5.00 4.88 -5.75
C GLU A 50 6.00 4.14 -6.66
N CYS A 51 6.67 4.84 -7.58
CA CYS A 51 7.71 4.23 -8.42
C CYS A 51 8.94 3.82 -7.60
N LEU A 52 9.39 4.67 -6.67
CA LEU A 52 10.49 4.34 -5.76
C LEU A 52 10.13 3.21 -4.79
N LEU A 53 8.87 3.15 -4.34
CA LEU A 53 8.36 1.99 -3.60
C LEU A 53 8.47 0.72 -4.46
N CYS A 54 8.08 0.76 -5.73
CA CYS A 54 8.25 -0.36 -6.66
C CYS A 54 9.72 -0.76 -6.91
N ALA A 55 10.63 0.19 -6.99
CA ALA A 55 12.06 -0.10 -7.08
C ALA A 55 12.56 -0.84 -5.83
N ALA A 56 12.11 -0.39 -4.65
CA ALA A 56 12.44 -1.06 -3.39
C ALA A 56 11.83 -2.46 -3.27
N VAL A 57 10.61 -2.68 -3.79
CA VAL A 57 10.00 -4.03 -3.88
C VAL A 57 10.87 -4.96 -4.70
N LYS A 58 11.42 -4.49 -5.83
CA LYS A 58 12.30 -5.30 -6.70
C LYS A 58 13.68 -5.55 -6.09
N ALA A 59 14.18 -4.60 -5.30
CA ALA A 59 15.50 -4.69 -4.65
C ALA A 59 15.47 -5.48 -3.33
N SER A 60 14.30 -5.60 -2.69
CA SER A 60 14.15 -6.31 -1.43
C SER A 60 13.86 -7.79 -1.65
N ASN A 61 14.35 -8.65 -0.77
CA ASN A 61 13.94 -10.06 -0.69
C ASN A 61 12.59 -10.23 0.04
N THR A 62 11.92 -9.14 0.40
CA THR A 62 10.64 -9.15 1.13
C THR A 62 9.51 -8.52 0.32
N LYS A 63 8.28 -8.99 0.53
CA LYS A 63 7.08 -8.48 -0.16
C LYS A 63 6.61 -7.18 0.49
N ILE A 64 7.17 -6.06 0.05
CA ILE A 64 6.71 -4.73 0.47
C ILE A 64 5.42 -4.39 -0.31
N LEU A 65 4.39 -3.95 0.39
CA LEU A 65 3.11 -3.52 -0.18
C LEU A 65 2.90 -2.03 0.08
N PHE A 66 2.05 -1.39 -0.70
CA PHE A 66 1.59 -0.03 -0.41
C PHE A 66 0.63 -0.07 0.78
N ARG A 67 0.89 0.70 1.83
CA ARG A 67 0.03 0.80 3.03
C ARG A 67 -0.92 1.99 2.99
N LYS A 68 -0.39 3.20 2.70
CA LYS A 68 -1.19 4.42 2.60
C LYS A 68 -0.48 5.47 1.74
N GLN A 69 -1.25 6.43 1.22
CA GLN A 69 -0.70 7.63 0.61
C GLN A 69 -0.16 8.57 1.72
N GLY A 70 0.88 9.31 1.42
CA GLY A 70 1.58 10.19 2.36
C GLY A 70 2.75 9.51 3.06
N ARG A 71 3.31 10.20 4.05
CA ARG A 71 4.35 9.64 4.91
C ARG A 71 3.75 8.58 5.83
N CYS A 72 4.55 7.56 6.18
CA CYS A 72 4.29 6.76 7.37
C CYS A 72 4.28 7.73 8.57
#